data_AF-A0A8S2T6J8-F1
#
_entry.id   AF-A0A8S2T6J8-F1
#
_cell.length_a   1.000
_cell.length_b   1.000
_cell.length_c   1.000
_cell.angle_alpha   90.00
_cell.angle_beta   90.00
_cell.angle_gamma   90.00
#
_symmetry.space_group_name_H-M   'P 1'
#
loop_
_entity.id
_entity.type
_entity.pdbx_description
1 polymer ?
#
loop_
_entity_poly.entity_id
_entity_poly.type
_entity_poly.pdbx_seq_one_letter_code
_entity_poly.pdbx_strand_id
1 'polypeptide(L)'
;MSTVPSLSFSTSNKRKPILICDGFIFQLNRTRPKLKYWRCKDRTCSAYIHTNHKNQYVGKSGDHNVHLPVPEQVEVAMFKEKVKERVVKETTAIGKIYDKEMASLNLSDGALGLIPLADEAKASLNRLRRQTTPPLPTSSCFDVPDAYSTTTSGAQFLFSDTIVRKKRMMLFATDEQLRMLFSAKTIMIDGTFSASVPHFNQVFSLHCIKYGYNFPCVIGLLPGRTASIYKQVFEVLDAAAQRLNCKFNPNKIMSDFEQALIKTIASYFPNAKHSGCFFHYTQCLNRRIQTLGLSRFYNNDEEIRSLCRHLMALPLMPLEDVQRAFETLSEEAPVELQPFFEYFEDWWMKKVPFRLWNVSNLK
;
A
#
# COMPACT_ATOMS: atom_id res chain seq x y z
N MET A 1 -26.67 -26.18 -41.81
CA MET A 1 -27.18 -25.71 -40.51
C MET A 1 -26.53 -24.38 -40.21
N SER A 2 -27.25 -23.27 -40.27
CA SER A 2 -26.68 -21.94 -39.99
C SER A 2 -26.31 -21.87 -38.51
N THR A 3 -25.02 -21.89 -38.21
CA THR A 3 -24.48 -21.65 -36.88
C THR A 3 -24.91 -20.25 -36.43
N VAL A 4 -25.68 -20.17 -35.34
CA VAL A 4 -26.02 -18.89 -34.71
C VAL A 4 -24.71 -18.22 -34.30
N PRO A 5 -24.43 -16.98 -34.73
CA PRO A 5 -23.16 -16.33 -34.43
C PRO A 5 -23.03 -16.07 -32.92
N SER A 6 -21.83 -16.27 -32.38
CA SER A 6 -21.55 -16.05 -30.97
C SER A 6 -21.48 -14.56 -30.67
N LEU A 7 -22.38 -14.08 -29.82
CA LEU A 7 -22.44 -12.68 -29.41
C LEU A 7 -21.76 -12.50 -28.04
N SER A 8 -20.88 -11.52 -27.93
CA SER A 8 -20.40 -11.01 -26.63
C SER A 8 -20.62 -9.50 -26.55
N PHE A 9 -20.87 -9.00 -25.33
CA PHE A 9 -21.18 -7.59 -25.10
C PHE A 9 -20.13 -6.96 -24.21
N SER A 10 -19.78 -5.72 -24.52
CA SER A 10 -18.73 -4.95 -23.86
C SER A 10 -19.15 -3.48 -23.75
N THR A 11 -18.40 -2.65 -23.02
CA THR A 11 -18.65 -1.22 -22.90
C THR A 11 -17.45 -0.38 -23.32
N SER A 12 -17.69 0.62 -24.17
CA SER A 12 -16.66 1.59 -24.55
C SER A 12 -16.21 2.44 -23.36
N ASN A 13 -15.08 3.16 -23.50
CA ASN A 13 -14.62 4.13 -22.50
C ASN A 13 -15.64 5.25 -22.21
N LYS A 14 -16.58 5.50 -23.12
CA LYS A 14 -17.71 6.44 -22.94
C LYS A 14 -18.98 5.75 -22.42
N ARG A 15 -18.88 4.53 -21.88
CA ARG A 15 -19.98 3.67 -21.43
C ARG A 15 -21.06 3.36 -22.48
N LYS A 16 -20.75 3.58 -23.76
CA LYS A 16 -21.63 3.14 -24.85
C LYS A 16 -21.50 1.63 -25.04
N PRO A 17 -22.60 0.90 -25.20
CA PRO A 17 -22.56 -0.55 -25.39
C PRO A 17 -21.91 -0.91 -26.72
N ILE A 18 -21.09 -1.95 -26.67
CA ILE A 18 -20.38 -2.57 -27.78
C ILE A 18 -20.87 -4.01 -27.90
N LEU A 19 -21.09 -4.45 -29.13
CA LEU A 19 -21.36 -5.84 -29.47
C LEU A 19 -20.16 -6.39 -30.24
N ILE A 20 -19.72 -7.59 -29.88
CA ILE A 20 -18.69 -8.34 -30.59
C ILE A 20 -19.38 -9.55 -31.21
N CYS A 21 -19.21 -9.73 -32.52
CA CYS A 21 -19.82 -10.81 -33.30
C CYS A 21 -18.81 -11.27 -34.34
N ASP A 22 -18.50 -12.57 -34.38
CA ASP A 22 -17.62 -13.21 -35.36
C ASP A 22 -16.26 -12.49 -35.58
N GLY A 23 -15.64 -11.98 -34.51
CA GLY A 23 -14.35 -11.29 -34.60
C GLY A 23 -14.43 -9.80 -34.97
N PHE A 24 -15.63 -9.23 -35.05
CA PHE A 24 -15.88 -7.83 -35.40
C PHE A 24 -16.55 -7.05 -34.27
N ILE A 25 -16.27 -5.75 -34.22
CA ILE A 25 -16.77 -4.84 -33.19
C ILE A 25 -17.88 -3.96 -33.78
N PHE A 26 -19.05 -3.98 -33.15
CA PHE A 26 -20.23 -3.20 -33.51
C PHE A 26 -20.60 -2.23 -32.37
N GLN A 27 -21.08 -1.04 -32.73
CA GLN A 27 -21.56 -0.02 -31.81
C GLN A 27 -23.07 0.10 -31.91
N LEU A 28 -23.76 0.28 -30.77
CA LEU A 28 -25.20 0.51 -30.79
C LEU A 28 -25.51 1.79 -31.57
N ASN A 29 -26.28 1.64 -32.64
CA ASN A 29 -26.70 2.73 -33.49
C ASN A 29 -28.09 3.24 -33.07
N ARG A 30 -29.06 2.33 -32.96
CA ARG A 30 -30.45 2.67 -32.63
C ARG A 30 -31.18 1.53 -31.93
N THR A 31 -32.13 1.89 -31.08
CA THR A 31 -33.04 0.95 -30.40
C THR A 31 -34.47 1.20 -30.88
N ARG A 32 -35.15 0.16 -31.32
CA ARG A 32 -36.56 0.14 -31.71
C ARG A 32 -37.37 -0.71 -30.72
N PRO A 33 -38.72 -0.63 -30.72
CA PRO A 33 -39.55 -1.34 -29.75
C PRO A 33 -39.27 -2.84 -29.65
N LYS A 34 -38.89 -3.50 -30.75
CA LYS A 34 -38.61 -4.95 -30.80
C LYS A 34 -37.12 -5.32 -30.94
N LEU A 35 -36.27 -4.40 -31.42
CA LEU A 35 -34.90 -4.71 -31.86
C LEU A 35 -33.89 -3.62 -31.51
N LYS A 36 -32.65 -4.02 -31.24
CA LYS A 36 -31.46 -3.17 -31.17
C LYS A 36 -30.63 -3.37 -32.43
N TYR A 37 -30.21 -2.27 -33.05
CA TYR A 37 -29.38 -2.26 -34.26
C TYR A 37 -27.97 -1.81 -33.91
N TRP A 38 -27.00 -2.65 -34.22
CA TRP A 38 -25.57 -2.45 -33.96
C TRP A 38 -24.87 -2.25 -35.29
N ARG A 39 -24.22 -1.11 -35.51
CA ARG A 39 -23.46 -0.81 -36.74
C ARG A 39 -22.00 -1.19 -36.55
N CYS A 40 -21.33 -1.69 -37.59
CA CYS A 40 -19.89 -1.92 -37.54
C CYS A 40 -19.15 -0.63 -37.11
N LYS A 41 -18.10 -0.79 -36.29
CA LYS A 41 -17.26 0.31 -35.80
C LYS A 41 -16.49 0.99 -36.94
N ASP A 42 -16.14 0.25 -37.98
CA ASP A 42 -15.53 0.83 -39.18
C ASP A 42 -16.55 1.69 -39.93
N ARG A 43 -16.21 2.95 -40.17
CA ARG A 43 -17.11 3.91 -40.84
C ARG A 43 -17.32 3.59 -42.31
N THR A 44 -16.36 2.91 -42.94
CA THR A 44 -16.43 2.45 -44.34
C THR A 44 -17.29 1.21 -44.49
N CYS A 45 -17.57 0.50 -43.39
CA CYS A 45 -18.42 -0.67 -43.35
C CYS A 45 -19.91 -0.28 -43.16
N SER A 46 -20.77 -0.91 -43.97
CA SER A 46 -22.23 -0.67 -43.96
C SER A 46 -23.02 -1.72 -43.18
N ALA A 47 -22.35 -2.71 -42.61
CA ALA A 47 -23.01 -3.84 -41.98
C ALA A 47 -23.53 -3.56 -40.56
N TYR A 48 -24.61 -4.25 -40.24
CA TYR A 48 -25.33 -4.20 -38.98
C TYR A 48 -25.65 -5.60 -38.46
N ILE A 49 -25.61 -5.75 -37.13
CA ILE A 49 -26.18 -6.89 -36.41
C ILE A 49 -27.43 -6.42 -35.66
N HIS A 50 -28.46 -7.26 -35.61
CA HIS A 50 -29.72 -6.99 -34.93
C HIS A 50 -29.87 -7.96 -33.77
N THR A 51 -30.15 -7.44 -32.58
CA THR A 51 -30.44 -8.25 -31.40
C THR A 51 -31.80 -7.89 -30.79
N ASN A 52 -32.42 -8.81 -30.08
CA ASN A 52 -33.59 -8.49 -29.27
C ASN A 52 -33.19 -7.76 -27.98
N HIS A 53 -34.17 -7.32 -27.17
CA HIS A 53 -33.87 -6.64 -25.90
C HIS A 53 -33.17 -7.52 -24.87
N LYS A 54 -33.32 -8.84 -24.99
CA LYS A 54 -32.60 -9.86 -24.22
C LYS A 54 -31.21 -10.17 -24.78
N ASN A 55 -30.71 -9.36 -25.72
CA ASN A 55 -29.38 -9.47 -26.32
C ASN A 55 -29.14 -10.77 -27.13
N GLN A 56 -30.20 -11.43 -27.59
CA GLN A 56 -30.11 -12.60 -28.46
C GLN A 56 -30.06 -12.18 -29.93
N TYR A 57 -29.33 -12.93 -30.75
CA TYR A 57 -29.22 -12.70 -32.19
C TYR A 57 -30.58 -12.79 -32.87
N VAL A 58 -30.91 -11.82 -33.73
CA VAL A 58 -32.14 -11.82 -34.53
C VAL A 58 -31.83 -11.79 -36.02
N GLY A 59 -30.76 -11.11 -36.44
CA GLY A 59 -30.37 -11.04 -37.86
C GLY A 59 -29.19 -10.13 -38.13
N LYS A 60 -28.83 -9.99 -39.41
CA LYS A 60 -27.80 -9.07 -39.91
C LYS A 60 -28.28 -8.36 -41.18
N SER A 61 -27.74 -7.19 -41.48
CA SER A 61 -28.04 -6.44 -42.71
C SER A 61 -26.84 -5.63 -43.19
N GLY A 62 -26.66 -5.48 -44.50
CA GLY A 62 -25.51 -4.80 -45.09
C GLY A 62 -24.33 -5.74 -45.33
N ASP A 63 -23.42 -5.34 -46.22
CA ASP A 63 -22.26 -6.15 -46.58
C ASP A 63 -21.08 -5.88 -45.62
N HIS A 64 -20.40 -6.94 -45.23
CA HIS A 64 -19.30 -6.94 -44.27
C HIS A 64 -17.98 -7.48 -44.90
N ASN A 65 -17.84 -7.34 -46.23
CA ASN A 65 -16.66 -7.79 -46.98
C ASN A 65 -15.58 -6.71 -47.15
N VAL A 66 -15.81 -5.49 -46.64
CA VAL A 66 -14.94 -4.32 -46.86
C VAL A 66 -13.69 -4.35 -45.97
N HIS A 67 -13.69 -5.16 -44.92
CA HIS A 67 -12.53 -5.36 -44.05
C HIS A 67 -12.52 -6.74 -43.41
N LEU A 68 -11.32 -7.21 -43.09
CA LEU A 68 -11.10 -8.48 -42.39
C LEU A 68 -11.42 -8.34 -40.89
N PRO A 69 -11.74 -9.47 -40.21
CA PRO A 69 -11.83 -9.48 -38.75
C PRO A 69 -10.46 -9.12 -38.17
N VAL A 70 -10.48 -8.46 -37.02
CA VAL A 70 -9.26 -8.12 -36.28
C VAL A 70 -9.36 -8.79 -34.91
N PRO A 71 -9.10 -10.11 -34.83
CA PRO A 71 -9.25 -10.89 -33.59
C PRO A 71 -8.48 -10.27 -32.42
N GLU A 72 -7.34 -9.66 -32.67
CA GLU A 72 -6.51 -9.00 -31.68
C GLU A 72 -7.27 -7.84 -31.00
N GLN A 73 -8.06 -7.07 -31.76
CA GLN A 73 -8.89 -6.00 -31.18
C GLN A 73 -10.03 -6.55 -30.32
N VAL A 74 -10.53 -7.74 -30.66
CA VAL A 74 -11.55 -8.43 -29.86
C VAL A 74 -10.95 -8.94 -28.55
N GLU A 75 -9.78 -9.58 -28.61
CA GLU A 75 -9.02 -10.01 -27.44
C GLU A 75 -8.71 -8.83 -26.50
N VAL A 76 -8.22 -7.72 -27.05
CA VAL A 76 -7.96 -6.47 -26.29
C VAL A 76 -9.23 -5.93 -25.64
N ALA A 77 -10.37 -5.99 -26.34
CA ALA A 77 -11.65 -5.54 -25.80
C ALA A 77 -12.13 -6.43 -24.64
N MET A 78 -12.01 -7.76 -24.78
CA MET A 78 -12.34 -8.72 -23.73
C MET A 78 -11.45 -8.54 -22.50
N PHE A 79 -10.14 -8.39 -22.70
CA PHE A 79 -9.18 -8.07 -21.64
C PHE A 79 -9.60 -6.81 -20.87
N LYS A 80 -9.89 -5.72 -21.58
CA LYS A 80 -10.30 -4.45 -20.96
C LYS A 80 -11.57 -4.58 -20.14
N GLU A 81 -12.56 -5.35 -20.58
CA GLU A 81 -13.78 -5.57 -19.79
C GLU A 81 -13.51 -6.38 -18.53
N LYS A 82 -12.77 -7.50 -18.61
CA LYS A 82 -12.44 -8.29 -17.41
C LYS A 82 -11.69 -7.46 -16.37
N VAL A 83 -10.71 -6.68 -16.80
CA VAL A 83 -9.97 -5.78 -15.91
C VAL A 83 -10.92 -4.75 -15.26
N LYS A 84 -11.82 -4.12 -16.02
CA LYS A 84 -12.78 -3.16 -15.47
C LYS A 84 -13.72 -3.81 -14.46
N GLU A 85 -14.25 -5.00 -14.76
CA GLU A 85 -15.13 -5.74 -13.85
C GLU A 85 -14.43 -6.04 -12.53
N ARG A 86 -13.19 -6.52 -12.59
CA ARG A 86 -12.39 -6.81 -11.39
C ARG A 86 -12.09 -5.53 -10.60
N VAL A 87 -11.64 -4.47 -11.25
CA VAL A 87 -11.30 -3.19 -10.60
C VAL A 87 -12.45 -2.60 -9.78
N VAL A 88 -13.70 -2.83 -10.19
CA VAL A 88 -14.90 -2.39 -9.49
C VAL A 88 -15.26 -3.29 -8.30
N LYS A 89 -14.96 -4.59 -8.39
CA LYS A 89 -15.30 -5.62 -7.39
C LYS A 89 -14.24 -5.81 -6.32
N GLU A 90 -12.97 -5.51 -6.60
CA GLU A 90 -11.85 -5.77 -5.68
C GLU A 90 -10.93 -4.57 -5.49
N THR A 91 -10.27 -4.53 -4.32
CA THR A 91 -9.32 -3.48 -3.93
C THR A 91 -7.87 -3.78 -4.33
N THR A 92 -7.60 -4.93 -4.95
CA THR A 92 -6.29 -5.36 -5.44
C THR A 92 -5.62 -4.27 -6.29
N ALA A 93 -4.30 -4.12 -6.16
CA ALA A 93 -3.54 -3.17 -6.96
C ALA A 93 -3.73 -3.43 -8.46
N ILE A 94 -3.98 -2.37 -9.25
CA ILE A 94 -4.30 -2.48 -10.69
C ILE A 94 -3.24 -3.25 -11.46
N GLY A 95 -1.95 -3.04 -11.16
CA GLY A 95 -0.86 -3.81 -11.79
C GLY A 95 -1.02 -5.32 -11.60
N LYS A 96 -1.30 -5.77 -10.37
CA LYS A 96 -1.54 -7.19 -10.09
C LYS A 96 -2.79 -7.74 -10.78
N ILE A 97 -3.81 -6.91 -11.01
CA ILE A 97 -4.99 -7.30 -11.80
C ILE A 97 -4.57 -7.50 -13.26
N TYR A 98 -3.82 -6.55 -13.83
CA TYR A 98 -3.26 -6.65 -15.18
C TYR A 98 -2.45 -7.94 -15.35
N ASP A 99 -1.44 -8.17 -14.50
CA ASP A 99 -0.54 -9.31 -14.61
C ASP A 99 -1.31 -10.64 -14.57
N LYS A 100 -2.29 -10.75 -13.66
CA LYS A 100 -3.15 -11.94 -13.56
C LYS A 100 -4.03 -12.13 -14.80
N GLU A 101 -4.67 -11.07 -15.28
CA GLU A 101 -5.55 -11.18 -16.46
C GLU A 101 -4.73 -11.49 -17.72
N MET A 102 -3.57 -10.87 -17.90
CA MET A 102 -2.64 -11.12 -19.00
C MET A 102 -2.21 -12.59 -19.01
N ALA A 103 -1.85 -13.14 -17.85
CA ALA A 103 -1.49 -14.55 -17.72
C ALA A 103 -2.67 -15.52 -17.94
N SER A 104 -3.90 -15.09 -17.64
CA SER A 104 -5.08 -15.97 -17.69
C SER A 104 -5.76 -16.07 -19.06
N LEU A 105 -5.61 -15.05 -19.91
CA LEU A 105 -6.43 -14.89 -21.11
C LEU A 105 -5.82 -15.52 -22.37
N ASN A 106 -4.62 -16.11 -22.30
CA ASN A 106 -3.91 -16.73 -23.44
C ASN A 106 -3.98 -15.84 -24.70
N LEU A 107 -3.65 -14.56 -24.54
CA LEU A 107 -3.73 -13.55 -25.60
C LEU A 107 -2.67 -13.81 -26.67
N SER A 108 -3.00 -13.50 -27.93
CA SER A 108 -2.05 -13.54 -29.04
C SER A 108 -0.96 -12.48 -28.89
N ASP A 109 0.24 -12.71 -29.45
CA ASP A 109 1.34 -11.73 -29.45
C ASP A 109 0.92 -10.39 -30.07
N GLY A 110 0.08 -10.44 -31.11
CA GLY A 110 -0.50 -9.25 -31.73
C GLY A 110 -1.42 -8.47 -30.78
N ALA A 111 -2.23 -9.16 -29.97
CA ALA A 111 -3.06 -8.51 -28.96
C ALA A 111 -2.22 -7.93 -27.81
N LEU A 112 -1.18 -8.65 -27.37
CA LEU A 112 -0.26 -8.17 -26.32
C LEU A 112 0.39 -6.83 -26.71
N GLY A 113 0.79 -6.68 -27.97
CA GLY A 113 1.34 -5.42 -28.50
C GLY A 113 0.34 -4.25 -28.57
N LEU A 114 -0.96 -4.52 -28.49
CA LEU A 114 -2.04 -3.52 -28.53
C LEU A 114 -2.62 -3.18 -27.16
N ILE A 115 -2.27 -3.93 -26.11
CA ILE A 115 -2.71 -3.66 -24.75
C ILE A 115 -1.86 -2.53 -24.16
N PRO A 116 -2.49 -1.46 -23.63
CA PRO A 116 -1.74 -0.39 -22.98
C PRO A 116 -1.06 -0.90 -21.72
N LEU A 117 0.07 -0.28 -21.36
CA LEU A 117 0.75 -0.62 -20.12
C LEU A 117 -0.15 -0.32 -18.91
N ALA A 118 0.01 -1.10 -17.84
CA ALA A 118 -0.82 -0.96 -16.64
C ALA A 118 -0.79 0.47 -16.07
N ASP A 119 0.36 1.14 -16.11
CA ASP A 119 0.52 2.52 -15.63
C ASP A 119 -0.21 3.55 -16.50
N GLU A 120 -0.31 3.33 -17.82
CA GLU A 120 -1.09 4.20 -18.73
C GLU A 120 -2.59 4.09 -18.45
N ALA A 121 -3.07 2.88 -18.15
CA ALA A 121 -4.48 2.63 -17.86
C ALA A 121 -4.88 2.97 -16.40
N LYS A 122 -3.91 3.07 -15.50
CA LYS A 122 -4.08 3.20 -14.04
C LYS A 122 -4.99 4.34 -13.64
N ALA A 123 -4.80 5.53 -14.22
CA ALA A 123 -5.60 6.71 -13.89
C ALA A 123 -7.09 6.51 -14.23
N SER A 124 -7.38 5.94 -15.40
CA SER A 124 -8.74 5.66 -15.86
C SER A 124 -9.43 4.61 -15.00
N LEU A 125 -8.71 3.54 -14.65
CA LEU A 125 -9.22 2.45 -13.82
C LEU A 125 -9.41 2.86 -12.36
N ASN A 126 -8.51 3.67 -11.80
CA ASN A 126 -8.72 4.26 -10.48
C ASN A 126 -9.95 5.18 -10.45
N ARG A 127 -10.19 5.96 -11.52
CA ARG A 127 -11.41 6.77 -11.63
C ARG A 127 -12.67 5.90 -11.66
N LEU A 128 -12.62 4.75 -12.34
CA LEU A 128 -13.73 3.78 -12.34
C LEU A 128 -13.97 3.20 -10.94
N ARG A 129 -12.91 2.76 -10.25
CA ARG A 129 -12.99 2.24 -8.87
C ARG A 129 -13.56 3.26 -7.88
N ARG A 130 -13.19 4.53 -8.01
CA ARG A 130 -13.70 5.62 -7.16
C ARG A 130 -15.21 5.82 -7.25
N GLN A 131 -15.87 5.34 -8.31
CA GLN A 131 -17.33 5.46 -8.44
C GLN A 131 -18.09 4.51 -7.53
N THR A 132 -17.47 3.41 -7.11
CA THR A 132 -18.05 2.46 -6.15
C THR A 132 -17.43 2.56 -4.76
N THR A 133 -16.38 3.38 -4.61
CA THR A 133 -15.77 3.65 -3.30
C THR A 133 -16.55 4.76 -2.60
N PRO A 134 -16.88 4.63 -1.30
CA PRO A 134 -17.49 5.72 -0.55
C PRO A 134 -16.66 7.00 -0.61
N PRO A 135 -17.29 8.18 -0.57
CA PRO A 135 -16.57 9.45 -0.47
C PRO A 135 -15.76 9.48 0.82
N LEU A 136 -14.66 10.24 0.81
CA LEU A 136 -13.86 10.44 2.03
C LEU A 136 -14.73 11.11 3.11
N PRO A 137 -14.68 10.64 4.37
CA PRO A 137 -15.41 11.26 5.47
C PRO A 137 -15.04 12.74 5.66
N THR A 138 -16.01 13.55 6.06
CA THR A 138 -15.82 14.98 6.38
C THR A 138 -15.37 15.22 7.82
N SER A 139 -15.49 14.20 8.68
CA SER A 139 -14.99 14.21 10.06
C SER A 139 -14.49 12.81 10.46
N SER A 140 -13.87 12.67 11.64
CA SER A 140 -13.53 11.37 12.22
C SER A 140 -14.74 10.58 12.74
N CYS A 141 -15.90 11.23 12.87
CA CYS A 141 -17.17 10.61 13.25
C CYS A 141 -17.90 10.14 11.99
N PHE A 142 -17.73 8.87 11.64
CA PHE A 142 -18.39 8.24 10.50
C PHE A 142 -18.63 6.75 10.78
N ASP A 143 -19.69 6.18 10.24
CA ASP A 143 -19.90 4.74 10.36
C ASP A 143 -18.99 4.01 9.37
N VAL A 144 -18.32 2.97 9.85
CA VAL A 144 -17.49 2.11 9.00
C VAL A 144 -18.41 1.12 8.32
N PRO A 145 -18.50 1.10 6.98
CA PRO A 145 -19.33 0.11 6.29
C PRO A 145 -18.82 -1.31 6.57
N ASP A 146 -19.73 -2.27 6.68
CA ASP A 146 -19.39 -3.67 7.02
C ASP A 146 -18.33 -4.27 6.09
N ALA A 147 -18.36 -3.90 4.81
CA ALA A 147 -17.37 -4.33 3.81
C ALA A 147 -15.91 -3.93 4.16
N TYR A 148 -15.70 -2.97 5.06
CA TYR A 148 -14.39 -2.53 5.55
C TYR A 148 -14.10 -2.98 7.00
N SER A 149 -15.09 -3.52 7.71
CA SER A 149 -14.90 -4.06 9.06
C SER A 149 -14.50 -5.54 9.06
N THR A 150 -14.72 -6.26 7.94
CA THR A 150 -14.35 -7.67 7.76
C THR A 150 -13.33 -7.91 6.64
N THR A 151 -12.61 -9.03 6.72
CA THR A 151 -11.74 -9.50 5.62
C THR A 151 -12.56 -10.05 4.44
N THR A 152 -11.90 -10.34 3.32
CA THR A 152 -12.52 -11.04 2.17
C THR A 152 -12.98 -12.45 2.49
N SER A 153 -12.47 -13.06 3.58
CA SER A 153 -12.92 -14.36 4.11
C SER A 153 -14.05 -14.23 5.15
N GLY A 154 -14.51 -13.01 5.45
CA GLY A 154 -15.58 -12.74 6.41
C GLY A 154 -15.12 -12.69 7.87
N ALA A 155 -13.82 -12.72 8.16
CA ALA A 155 -13.32 -12.59 9.52
C ALA A 155 -13.40 -11.13 9.99
N GLN A 156 -13.72 -10.91 11.27
CA GLN A 156 -13.66 -9.57 11.87
C GLN A 156 -12.24 -9.00 11.74
N PHE A 157 -12.13 -7.78 11.22
CA PHE A 157 -10.85 -7.10 11.00
C PHE A 157 -10.75 -5.80 11.79
N LEU A 158 -11.77 -4.95 11.80
CA LEU A 158 -11.84 -3.82 12.74
C LEU A 158 -12.21 -4.36 14.13
N PHE A 159 -11.22 -4.61 14.98
CA PHE A 159 -11.46 -5.23 16.29
C PHE A 159 -11.61 -4.22 17.43
N SER A 160 -11.24 -2.95 17.22
CA SER A 160 -11.44 -1.89 18.19
C SER A 160 -11.69 -0.55 17.51
N ASP A 161 -12.71 0.16 17.98
CA ASP A 161 -13.07 1.50 17.57
C ASP A 161 -13.49 2.30 18.81
N THR A 162 -12.63 3.22 19.25
CA THR A 162 -12.76 3.91 20.54
C THR A 162 -12.52 5.40 20.41
N ILE A 163 -12.97 6.17 21.39
CA ILE A 163 -12.74 7.62 21.44
C ILE A 163 -11.69 7.91 22.53
N VAL A 164 -10.53 8.40 22.12
CA VAL A 164 -9.44 8.83 23.00
C VAL A 164 -9.32 10.35 22.93
N ARG A 165 -9.56 11.03 24.05
CA ARG A 165 -9.49 12.52 24.14
C ARG A 165 -10.32 13.23 23.07
N LYS A 166 -11.58 12.82 22.91
CA LYS A 166 -12.54 13.36 21.91
C LYS A 166 -12.14 13.12 20.44
N LYS A 167 -11.13 12.29 20.17
CA LYS A 167 -10.75 11.87 18.82
C LYS A 167 -10.82 10.36 18.69
N ARG A 168 -11.23 9.88 17.53
CA ARG A 168 -11.38 8.45 17.27
C ARG A 168 -10.03 7.77 17.13
N MET A 169 -9.95 6.52 17.59
CA MET A 169 -8.83 5.61 17.43
C MET A 169 -9.39 4.27 16.96
N MET A 170 -8.87 3.77 15.84
CA MET A 170 -9.34 2.53 15.22
C MET A 170 -8.17 1.56 15.08
N LEU A 171 -8.36 0.31 15.48
CA LEU A 171 -7.34 -0.75 15.35
C LEU A 171 -7.90 -1.92 14.54
N PHE A 172 -7.09 -2.39 13.60
CA PHE A 172 -7.42 -3.41 12.63
C PHE A 172 -6.46 -4.59 12.76
N ALA A 173 -7.00 -5.78 12.98
CA ALA A 173 -6.33 -7.06 13.04
C ALA A 173 -7.38 -8.18 13.10
N THR A 174 -7.08 -9.34 12.51
CA THR A 174 -7.83 -10.57 12.77
C THR A 174 -7.33 -11.24 14.05
N ASP A 175 -8.14 -12.15 14.62
CA ASP A 175 -7.73 -12.97 15.76
C ASP A 175 -6.48 -13.80 15.46
N GLU A 176 -6.30 -14.26 14.22
CA GLU A 176 -5.10 -14.98 13.79
C GLU A 176 -3.86 -14.09 13.81
N GLN A 177 -3.97 -12.86 13.30
CA GLN A 177 -2.88 -11.87 13.36
C GLN A 177 -2.53 -11.50 14.80
N LEU A 178 -3.52 -11.34 15.66
CA LEU A 178 -3.30 -11.06 17.09
C LEU A 178 -2.60 -12.23 17.79
N ARG A 179 -3.04 -13.47 17.56
CA ARG A 179 -2.35 -14.67 18.08
C ARG A 179 -0.91 -14.74 17.58
N MET A 180 -0.67 -14.41 16.32
CA MET A 180 0.67 -14.36 15.75
C MET A 180 1.53 -13.34 16.49
N LEU A 181 1.03 -12.11 16.66
CA LEU A 181 1.70 -11.03 17.39
C LEU A 181 2.03 -11.41 18.83
N PHE A 182 1.05 -11.92 19.58
CA PHE A 182 1.22 -12.25 21.00
C PHE A 182 2.19 -13.42 21.21
N SER A 183 2.27 -14.35 20.26
CA SER A 183 3.23 -15.47 20.29
C SER A 183 4.67 -15.08 19.92
N ALA A 184 4.88 -13.88 19.39
CA ALA A 184 6.18 -13.50 18.83
C ALA A 184 7.16 -13.03 19.89
N LYS A 185 8.42 -13.48 19.77
CA LYS A 185 9.52 -13.02 20.63
C LYS A 185 10.06 -11.66 20.22
N THR A 186 9.91 -11.30 18.95
CA THR A 186 10.41 -10.04 18.40
C THR A 186 9.27 -9.32 17.70
N ILE A 187 9.03 -8.07 18.11
CA ILE A 187 8.04 -7.20 17.48
C ILE A 187 8.70 -5.91 16.99
N MET A 188 8.10 -5.33 15.96
CA MET A 188 8.47 -4.05 15.39
C MET A 188 7.29 -3.11 15.44
N ILE A 189 7.55 -1.86 15.80
CA ILE A 189 6.53 -0.83 15.93
C ILE A 189 6.91 0.34 15.02
N ASP A 190 6.00 0.72 14.13
CA ASP A 190 6.26 1.81 13.19
C ASP A 190 5.08 2.78 13.07
N GLY A 191 5.42 4.04 12.85
CA GLY A 191 4.51 5.16 12.74
C GLY A 191 4.72 5.92 11.45
N THR A 192 3.82 5.78 10.48
CA THR A 192 3.90 6.53 9.22
C THR A 192 2.97 7.74 9.23
N PHE A 193 3.55 8.92 8.91
CA PHE A 193 2.85 10.22 8.88
C PHE A 193 2.54 10.72 7.46
N SER A 194 3.29 10.26 6.45
CA SER A 194 3.15 10.69 5.06
C SER A 194 1.87 10.19 4.38
N ALA A 195 1.23 9.18 4.96
CA ALA A 195 -0.09 8.69 4.59
C ALA A 195 -1.16 9.23 5.57
N SER A 196 -1.19 10.55 5.79
CA SER A 196 -2.17 11.17 6.69
C SER A 196 -3.58 10.91 6.18
N VAL A 197 -4.20 9.87 6.75
CA VAL A 197 -5.61 9.57 6.53
C VAL A 197 -6.39 10.77 7.07
N PRO A 198 -7.33 11.36 6.30
CA PRO A 198 -8.12 12.48 6.78
C PRO A 198 -8.66 12.22 8.19
N HIS A 199 -8.53 13.22 9.07
CA HIS A 199 -8.96 13.19 10.48
C HIS A 199 -8.14 12.34 11.45
N PHE A 200 -7.11 11.63 10.97
CA PHE A 200 -6.13 10.94 11.80
C PHE A 200 -4.74 11.54 11.63
N ASN A 201 -3.93 11.47 12.68
CA ASN A 201 -2.60 12.08 12.69
C ASN A 201 -1.50 11.11 12.27
N GLN A 202 -1.74 9.80 12.36
CA GLN A 202 -0.73 8.77 12.14
C GLN A 202 -1.37 7.43 11.77
N VAL A 203 -0.73 6.72 10.85
CA VAL A 203 -0.93 5.27 10.67
C VAL A 203 0.12 4.56 11.52
N PHE A 204 -0.34 3.82 12.51
CA PHE A 204 0.48 3.01 13.39
C PHE A 204 0.47 1.57 12.93
N SER A 205 1.57 0.85 13.07
CA SER A 205 1.62 -0.57 12.73
C SER A 205 2.47 -1.35 13.72
N LEU A 206 1.96 -2.51 14.11
CA LEU A 206 2.70 -3.53 14.84
C LEU A 206 2.94 -4.70 13.92
N HIS A 207 4.21 -5.06 13.83
CA HIS A 207 4.65 -6.22 13.08
C HIS A 207 5.31 -7.20 14.01
N CYS A 208 5.28 -8.47 13.61
CA CYS A 208 6.00 -9.52 14.30
C CYS A 208 7.01 -10.17 13.38
N ILE A 209 8.14 -10.59 13.93
CA ILE A 209 9.12 -11.40 13.20
C ILE A 209 8.88 -12.86 13.57
N LYS A 210 8.49 -13.67 12.59
CA LYS A 210 8.27 -15.10 12.74
C LYS A 210 8.81 -15.84 11.52
N TYR A 211 9.50 -16.96 11.72
CA TYR A 211 10.10 -17.75 10.64
C TYR A 211 11.05 -16.97 9.73
N GLY A 212 11.70 -15.91 10.24
CA GLY A 212 12.57 -15.03 9.44
C GLY A 212 11.83 -14.00 8.57
N TYR A 213 10.50 -13.96 8.62
CA TYR A 213 9.68 -13.00 7.88
C TYR A 213 9.06 -11.97 8.81
N ASN A 214 8.83 -10.78 8.26
CA ASN A 214 8.13 -9.69 8.93
C ASN A 214 6.64 -9.70 8.53
N PHE A 215 5.74 -9.79 9.50
CA PHE A 215 4.30 -9.84 9.28
C PHE A 215 3.59 -8.64 9.93
N PRO A 216 2.86 -7.80 9.16
CA PRO A 216 2.00 -6.78 9.73
C PRO A 216 0.82 -7.45 10.44
N CYS A 217 0.72 -7.25 11.75
CA CYS A 217 -0.27 -7.91 12.59
C CYS A 217 -1.39 -6.94 13.01
N VAL A 218 -1.04 -5.70 13.36
CA VAL A 218 -2.01 -4.68 13.75
C VAL A 218 -1.74 -3.42 12.97
N ILE A 219 -2.78 -2.83 12.41
CA ILE A 219 -2.75 -1.50 11.79
C ILE A 219 -3.68 -0.60 12.60
N GLY A 220 -3.23 0.59 12.95
CA GLY A 220 -3.99 1.56 13.73
C GLY A 220 -4.10 2.91 13.04
N LEU A 221 -5.27 3.53 13.11
CA LEU A 221 -5.48 4.93 12.79
C LEU A 221 -5.55 5.73 14.09
N LEU A 222 -4.49 6.50 14.38
CA LEU A 222 -4.30 7.13 15.68
C LEU A 222 -4.58 8.64 15.62
N PRO A 223 -5.19 9.21 16.68
CA PRO A 223 -5.48 10.63 16.77
C PRO A 223 -4.29 11.51 17.17
N GLY A 224 -3.11 10.91 17.35
CA GLY A 224 -1.89 11.59 17.76
C GLY A 224 -0.79 10.64 18.26
N ARG A 225 0.30 11.24 18.73
CA ARG A 225 1.57 10.58 19.08
C ARG A 225 2.01 10.81 20.52
N THR A 226 1.03 10.77 21.43
CA THR A 226 1.29 11.04 22.85
C THR A 226 1.37 9.73 23.61
N ALA A 227 2.13 9.70 24.71
CA ALA A 227 2.26 8.50 25.54
C ALA A 227 0.89 7.96 25.98
N SER A 228 -0.08 8.85 26.26
CA SER A 228 -1.45 8.44 26.58
C SER A 228 -2.18 7.73 25.43
N ILE A 229 -1.90 8.08 24.18
CA ILE A 229 -2.52 7.41 23.02
C ILE A 229 -1.89 6.03 22.83
N TYR A 230 -0.56 5.92 22.90
CA TYR A 230 0.09 4.60 22.83
C TYR A 230 -0.31 3.70 24.00
N LYS A 231 -0.46 4.26 25.21
CA LYS A 231 -1.00 3.54 26.36
C LYS A 231 -2.35 2.91 26.03
N GLN A 232 -3.27 3.68 25.47
CA GLN A 232 -4.60 3.20 25.06
C GLN A 232 -4.51 2.08 24.00
N VAL A 233 -3.57 2.18 23.05
CA VAL A 233 -3.33 1.08 22.10
C VAL A 233 -2.95 -0.21 22.83
N PHE A 234 -2.01 -0.16 23.79
CA PHE A 234 -1.60 -1.34 24.54
C PHE A 234 -2.69 -1.86 25.49
N GLU A 235 -3.48 -0.99 26.13
CA GLU A 235 -4.65 -1.40 26.94
C GLU A 235 -5.66 -2.20 26.10
N VAL A 236 -5.91 -1.77 24.85
CA VAL A 236 -6.77 -2.51 23.92
C VAL A 236 -6.15 -3.86 23.51
N LEU A 237 -4.83 -3.91 23.31
CA LEU A 237 -4.13 -5.16 23.00
C LEU A 237 -4.13 -6.14 24.17
N ASP A 238 -4.01 -5.65 25.41
CA ASP A 238 -4.11 -6.48 26.62
C ASP A 238 -5.50 -7.11 26.75
N ALA A 239 -6.55 -6.32 26.53
CA ALA A 239 -7.92 -6.83 26.51
C ALA A 239 -8.11 -7.89 25.41
N ALA A 240 -7.53 -7.67 24.22
CA ALA A 240 -7.56 -8.64 23.14
C ALA A 240 -6.77 -9.92 23.47
N ALA A 241 -5.61 -9.81 24.13
CA ALA A 241 -4.82 -10.95 24.59
C ALA A 241 -5.58 -11.78 25.62
N GLN A 242 -6.25 -11.14 26.58
CA GLN A 242 -7.12 -11.80 27.56
C GLN A 242 -8.27 -12.54 26.88
N ARG A 243 -8.99 -11.88 25.96
CA ARG A 243 -10.08 -12.49 25.17
C ARG A 243 -9.60 -13.73 24.40
N LEU A 244 -8.38 -13.71 23.88
CA LEU A 244 -7.81 -14.81 23.09
C LEU A 244 -7.07 -15.85 23.94
N ASN A 245 -7.06 -15.71 25.26
CA ASN A 245 -6.29 -16.52 26.20
C ASN A 245 -4.80 -16.63 25.81
N CYS A 246 -4.22 -15.49 25.43
CA CYS A 246 -2.82 -15.35 25.03
C CYS A 246 -2.07 -14.45 26.02
N LYS A 247 -0.75 -14.59 26.09
CA LYS A 247 0.12 -13.66 26.82
C LYS A 247 0.91 -12.82 25.83
N PHE A 248 0.84 -11.51 25.95
CA PHE A 248 1.66 -10.60 25.14
C PHE A 248 2.95 -10.25 25.89
N ASN A 249 4.05 -10.94 25.58
CA ASN A 249 5.33 -10.77 26.28
C ASN A 249 6.52 -10.92 25.32
N PRO A 250 6.79 -9.93 24.46
CA PRO A 250 7.93 -9.96 23.55
C PRO A 250 9.27 -9.84 24.30
N ASN A 251 10.32 -10.49 23.78
CA ASN A 251 11.68 -10.41 24.32
C ASN A 251 12.45 -9.22 23.72
N LYS A 252 12.22 -8.93 22.44
CA LYS A 252 12.87 -7.87 21.68
C LYS A 252 11.80 -6.97 21.05
N ILE A 253 11.96 -5.66 21.19
CA ILE A 253 11.09 -4.66 20.59
C ILE A 253 11.96 -3.70 19.79
N MET A 254 11.58 -3.44 18.54
CA MET A 254 12.21 -2.41 17.73
C MET A 254 11.21 -1.32 17.37
N SER A 255 11.58 -0.06 17.52
CA SER A 255 10.75 1.07 17.09
C SER A 255 11.57 2.17 16.43
N ASP A 256 10.92 3.22 15.95
CA ASP A 256 11.61 4.49 15.71
C ASP A 256 12.05 5.16 17.03
N PHE A 257 12.62 6.36 16.92
CA PHE A 257 13.15 7.13 18.06
C PHE A 257 12.12 8.06 18.70
N GLU A 258 10.81 7.76 18.57
CA GLU A 258 9.79 8.62 19.16
C GLU A 258 9.73 8.47 20.69
N GLN A 259 10.05 9.54 21.42
CA GLN A 259 10.17 9.51 22.88
C GLN A 259 8.90 9.05 23.61
N ALA A 260 7.72 9.43 23.10
CA ALA A 260 6.45 9.05 23.71
C ALA A 260 6.22 7.53 23.59
N LEU A 261 6.54 6.95 22.43
CA LEU A 261 6.49 5.52 22.20
C LEU A 261 7.53 4.77 23.04
N ILE A 262 8.79 5.23 23.07
CA ILE A 262 9.86 4.65 23.89
C ILE A 262 9.47 4.57 25.37
N LYS A 263 8.97 5.67 25.94
CA LYS A 263 8.53 5.71 27.34
C LYS A 263 7.38 4.74 27.60
N THR A 264 6.44 4.63 26.66
CA THR A 264 5.30 3.72 26.78
C THR A 264 5.76 2.27 26.72
N ILE A 265 6.63 1.90 25.77
CA ILE A 265 7.21 0.56 25.66
C ILE A 265 7.94 0.18 26.96
N ALA A 266 8.80 1.05 27.48
CA ALA A 266 9.54 0.79 28.71
C ALA A 266 8.62 0.56 29.92
N SER A 267 7.45 1.21 29.95
CA SER A 267 6.45 1.01 31.00
C SER A 267 5.67 -0.31 30.86
N TYR A 268 5.36 -0.73 29.63
CA TYR A 268 4.57 -1.96 29.38
C TYR A 268 5.41 -3.23 29.37
N PHE A 269 6.63 -3.14 28.84
CA PHE A 269 7.54 -4.26 28.67
C PHE A 269 8.90 -3.99 29.33
N PRO A 270 8.95 -3.83 30.67
CA PRO A 270 10.17 -3.46 31.37
C PRO A 270 11.30 -4.49 31.21
N ASN A 271 10.96 -5.74 30.91
CA ASN A 271 11.91 -6.84 30.73
C ASN A 271 12.32 -7.05 29.26
N ALA A 272 11.66 -6.38 28.30
CA ALA A 272 11.99 -6.52 26.89
C ALA A 272 13.22 -5.68 26.53
N LYS A 273 14.08 -6.21 25.65
CA LYS A 273 15.16 -5.44 25.05
C LYS A 273 14.59 -4.53 23.98
N HIS A 274 14.57 -3.22 24.26
CA HIS A 274 14.13 -2.20 23.31
C HIS A 274 15.32 -1.61 22.55
N SER A 275 15.26 -1.66 21.22
CA SER A 275 16.19 -0.99 20.32
C SER A 275 15.46 -0.06 19.35
N GLY A 276 16.12 1.04 18.99
CA GLY A 276 15.76 1.87 17.87
C GLY A 276 16.14 1.21 16.54
N CYS A 277 15.41 1.57 15.49
CA CYS A 277 15.64 1.03 14.17
C CYS A 277 16.84 1.69 13.48
N PHE A 278 17.82 0.90 13.04
CA PHE A 278 19.01 1.37 12.33
C PHE A 278 18.67 2.14 11.03
N PHE A 279 17.62 1.73 10.32
CA PHE A 279 17.14 2.46 9.15
C PHE A 279 16.67 3.88 9.52
N HIS A 280 15.89 4.01 10.60
CA HIS A 280 15.45 5.33 11.07
C HIS A 280 16.61 6.17 11.59
N TYR A 281 17.61 5.55 12.23
CA TYR A 281 18.83 6.22 12.66
C TYR A 281 19.58 6.85 11.48
N THR A 282 19.90 6.05 10.45
CA THR A 282 20.60 6.53 9.26
C THR A 282 19.76 7.53 8.47
N GLN A 283 18.44 7.37 8.45
CA GLN A 283 17.52 8.33 7.83
C GLN A 283 17.52 9.68 8.57
N CYS A 284 17.53 9.69 9.90
CA CYS A 284 17.63 10.92 10.70
C CYS A 284 18.91 11.69 10.37
N LEU A 285 20.06 10.99 10.29
CA LEU A 285 21.34 11.59 9.92
C LEU A 285 21.30 12.15 8.50
N ASN A 286 20.79 11.39 7.52
CA ASN A 286 20.63 11.87 6.15
C ASN A 286 19.74 13.12 6.05
N ARG A 287 18.61 13.15 6.76
CA ARG A 287 17.74 14.34 6.80
C ARG A 287 18.45 15.53 7.44
N ARG A 288 19.28 15.30 8.45
CA ARG A 288 20.06 16.36 9.09
C ARG A 288 21.09 16.96 8.14
N ILE A 289 21.84 16.13 7.41
CA ILE A 289 22.76 16.57 6.35
C ILE A 289 22.04 17.49 5.36
N GLN A 290 20.84 17.10 4.91
CA GLN A 290 20.04 17.92 4.00
C GLN A 290 19.60 19.25 4.62
N THR A 291 19.13 19.22 5.87
CA THR A 291 18.63 20.41 6.58
C THR A 291 19.75 21.42 6.88
N LEU A 292 20.98 20.95 7.08
CA LEU A 292 22.16 21.79 7.27
C LEU A 292 22.73 22.34 5.94
N GLY A 293 22.13 22.02 4.79
CA GLY A 293 22.62 22.46 3.48
C GLY A 293 23.87 21.69 2.99
N LEU A 294 24.22 20.59 3.65
CA LEU A 294 25.45 19.82 3.37
C LEU A 294 25.30 18.85 2.18
N SER A 295 24.13 18.78 1.53
CA SER A 295 23.86 17.87 0.42
C SER A 295 24.87 17.99 -0.72
N ARG A 296 25.31 19.22 -1.05
CA ARG A 296 26.29 19.43 -2.12
C ARG A 296 27.65 18.83 -1.76
N PHE A 297 28.12 19.05 -0.55
CA PHE A 297 29.38 18.48 -0.05
C PHE A 297 29.28 16.95 0.01
N TYR A 298 28.23 16.41 0.65
CA TYR A 298 27.98 14.97 0.74
C TYR A 298 27.96 14.28 -0.65
N ASN A 299 27.44 14.93 -1.69
CA ASN A 299 27.35 14.35 -3.02
C ASN A 299 28.65 14.45 -3.82
N ASN A 300 29.47 15.49 -3.62
CA ASN A 300 30.62 15.77 -4.49
C ASN A 300 31.99 15.55 -3.82
N ASP A 301 32.04 15.48 -2.49
CA ASP A 301 33.27 15.31 -1.71
C ASP A 301 33.29 13.91 -1.07
N GLU A 302 34.33 13.13 -1.37
CA GLU A 302 34.44 11.75 -0.91
C GLU A 302 34.80 11.65 0.58
N GLU A 303 35.66 12.55 1.07
CA GLU A 303 36.11 12.56 2.45
C GLU A 303 34.95 12.94 3.39
N ILE A 304 34.22 14.00 3.05
CA ILE A 304 33.01 14.43 3.78
C ILE A 304 31.95 13.33 3.79
N ARG A 305 31.72 12.69 2.63
CA ARG A 305 30.76 11.58 2.52
C ARG A 305 31.19 10.40 3.38
N SER A 306 32.48 10.10 3.43
CA SER A 306 33.06 9.03 4.24
C SER A 306 32.84 9.29 5.73
N LEU A 307 33.19 10.48 6.23
CA LEU A 307 32.96 10.88 7.63
C LEU A 307 31.48 10.79 8.04
N CYS A 308 30.57 11.24 7.18
CA CYS A 308 29.13 11.11 7.42
C CYS A 308 28.69 9.64 7.51
N ARG A 309 29.27 8.75 6.69
CA ARG A 309 28.99 7.31 6.72
C ARG A 309 29.62 6.63 7.92
N HIS A 310 30.78 7.08 8.41
CA HIS A 310 31.36 6.59 9.66
C HIS A 310 30.45 6.87 10.84
N LEU A 311 29.90 8.09 10.94
CA LEU A 311 28.86 8.39 11.94
C LEU A 311 27.63 7.48 11.80
N MET A 312 27.18 7.22 10.57
CA MET A 312 26.09 6.26 10.32
C MET A 312 26.43 4.81 10.71
N ALA A 313 27.71 4.46 10.78
CA ALA A 313 28.19 3.11 11.10
C ALA A 313 28.50 2.91 12.60
N LEU A 314 28.60 3.96 13.41
CA LEU A 314 28.81 3.88 14.86
C LEU A 314 27.87 2.89 15.59
N PRO A 315 26.57 2.75 15.24
CA PRO A 315 25.71 1.75 15.85
C PRO A 315 26.21 0.31 15.75
N LEU A 316 27.06 0.01 14.76
CA LEU A 316 27.54 -1.34 14.46
C LEU A 316 28.78 -1.71 15.29
N MET A 317 29.38 -0.73 15.98
CA MET A 317 30.57 -0.92 16.80
C MET A 317 30.23 -1.45 18.20
N PRO A 318 31.18 -2.16 18.86
CA PRO A 318 31.09 -2.45 20.28
C PRO A 318 30.80 -1.18 21.08
N LEU A 319 29.94 -1.29 22.10
CA LEU A 319 29.40 -0.15 22.82
C LEU A 319 30.51 0.67 23.50
N GLU A 320 31.52 -0.04 23.99
CA GLU A 320 32.73 0.47 24.64
C GLU A 320 33.61 1.33 23.72
N ASP A 321 33.55 1.10 22.40
CA ASP A 321 34.39 1.79 21.43
C ASP A 321 33.70 3.02 20.81
N VAL A 322 32.38 3.15 20.97
CA VAL A 322 31.58 4.22 20.33
C VAL A 322 32.08 5.61 20.71
N GLN A 323 32.36 5.85 22.00
CA GLN A 323 32.80 7.16 22.48
C GLN A 323 34.14 7.56 21.86
N ARG A 324 35.13 6.65 21.93
CA ARG A 324 36.46 6.87 21.37
C ARG A 324 36.41 7.08 19.86
N ALA A 325 35.62 6.28 19.15
CA ALA A 325 35.47 6.41 17.70
C ALA A 325 34.85 7.76 17.32
N PHE A 326 33.85 8.23 18.06
CA PHE A 326 33.26 9.55 17.83
C PHE A 326 34.26 10.69 18.06
N GLU A 327 35.09 10.60 19.11
CA GLU A 327 36.13 11.59 19.41
C GLU A 327 37.16 11.69 18.28
N THR A 328 37.67 10.55 17.80
CA THR A 328 38.59 10.51 16.65
C THR A 328 37.97 11.11 15.38
N LEU A 329 36.72 10.75 15.06
CA LEU A 329 36.01 11.30 13.90
C LEU A 329 35.78 12.81 14.04
N SER A 330 35.61 13.32 15.26
CA SER A 330 35.38 14.74 15.52
C SER A 330 36.65 15.57 15.36
N GLU A 331 37.81 15.01 15.71
CA GLU A 331 39.13 15.65 15.51
C GLU A 331 39.49 15.76 14.02
N GLU A 332 39.08 14.78 13.21
CA GLU A 332 39.27 14.76 11.76
C GLU A 332 38.22 15.58 10.98
N ALA A 333 37.18 16.07 11.66
CA ALA A 333 36.05 16.71 10.98
C ALA A 333 36.44 18.08 10.40
N PRO A 334 36.21 18.32 9.10
CA PRO A 334 36.41 19.64 8.51
C PRO A 334 35.38 20.64 9.04
N VAL A 335 35.71 21.94 8.98
CA VAL A 335 34.88 23.04 9.53
C VAL A 335 33.46 23.01 8.97
N GLU A 336 33.29 22.61 7.70
CA GLU A 336 32.00 22.47 7.03
C GLU A 336 31.07 21.45 7.72
N LEU A 337 31.63 20.42 8.36
CA LEU A 337 30.86 19.39 9.06
C LEU A 337 30.62 19.70 10.55
N GLN A 338 31.22 20.75 11.10
CA GLN A 338 31.07 21.09 12.52
C GLN A 338 29.60 21.15 12.99
N PRO A 339 28.64 21.79 12.27
CA PRO A 339 27.24 21.80 12.69
C PRO A 339 26.56 20.42 12.71
N PHE A 340 27.08 19.47 11.92
CA PHE A 340 26.59 18.10 11.88
C PHE A 340 27.14 17.28 13.05
N PHE A 341 28.43 17.44 13.38
CA PHE A 341 29.05 16.80 14.54
C PHE A 341 28.49 17.33 15.86
N GLU A 342 28.29 18.64 16.00
CA GLU A 342 27.64 19.24 17.19
C GLU A 342 26.23 18.67 17.39
N TYR A 343 25.44 18.56 16.31
CA TYR A 343 24.14 17.90 16.37
C TYR A 343 24.25 16.43 16.79
N PHE A 344 25.23 15.71 16.24
CA PHE A 344 25.42 14.31 16.54
C PHE A 344 25.77 14.11 18.02
N GLU A 345 26.70 14.90 18.53
CA GLU A 345 27.11 14.89 19.93
C GLU A 345 25.92 15.19 20.85
N ASP A 346 25.22 16.30 20.60
CA ASP A 346 24.13 16.75 21.46
C ASP A 346 22.93 15.81 21.48
N TRP A 347 22.65 15.15 20.35
CA TRP A 347 21.49 14.28 20.24
C TRP A 347 21.85 12.82 20.51
N TRP A 348 22.76 12.25 19.73
CA TRP A 348 23.08 10.82 19.76
C TRP A 348 24.08 10.45 20.85
N MET A 349 25.02 11.35 21.18
CA MET A 349 26.00 11.08 22.25
C MET A 349 25.46 11.43 23.65
N LYS A 350 24.73 12.54 23.78
CA LYS A 350 24.27 13.04 25.09
C LYS A 350 22.83 12.69 25.46
N LYS A 351 21.88 12.77 24.53
CA LYS A 351 20.43 12.67 24.83
C LYS A 351 19.85 11.27 24.66
N VAL A 352 20.24 10.55 23.61
CA VAL A 352 19.70 9.20 23.34
C VAL A 352 20.63 8.14 23.94
N PRO A 353 20.15 7.23 24.81
CA PRO A 353 20.99 6.20 25.39
C PRO A 353 21.62 5.30 24.32
N PHE A 354 22.91 4.99 24.43
CA PHE A 354 23.63 4.19 23.42
C PHE A 354 22.99 2.83 23.19
N ARG A 355 22.55 2.16 24.26
CA ARG A 355 21.84 0.87 24.18
C ARG A 355 20.58 0.89 23.29
N LEU A 356 20.00 2.07 23.05
CA LEU A 356 18.82 2.21 22.21
C LEU A 356 19.22 2.26 20.74
N TRP A 357 20.24 3.03 20.35
CA TRP A 357 20.58 3.19 18.94
C TRP A 357 21.73 2.29 18.46
N ASN A 358 22.52 1.72 19.37
CA ASN A 358 23.56 0.75 19.06
C ASN A 358 22.95 -0.63 18.82
N VAL A 359 23.32 -1.23 17.69
CA VAL A 359 22.77 -2.48 17.17
C VAL A 359 23.81 -3.60 17.06
N SER A 360 25.04 -3.36 17.54
CA SER A 360 26.14 -4.34 17.50
C SER A 360 25.78 -5.68 18.14
N ASN A 361 25.00 -5.64 19.22
CA ASN A 361 24.56 -6.79 20.00
C ASN A 361 23.17 -7.32 19.61
N LEU A 362 22.59 -6.87 18.50
CA LEU A 362 21.26 -7.34 18.05
C LEU A 362 21.30 -8.62 17.21
N LYS A 363 22.49 -9.14 16.91
CA LYS A 363 22.71 -10.41 16.20
C LYS A 363 22.03 -11.60 16.90
#